data_AF-A0AA43HR77-F1
#
_entry.id   AF-A0AA43HR77-F1
#
_cell.length_a   1.000
_cell.length_b   1.000
_cell.length_c   1.000
_cell.angle_alpha   90.00
_cell.angle_beta   90.00
_cell.angle_gamma   90.00
#
_symmetry.space_group_name_H-M   'P 1'
#
loop_
_entity.id
_entity.type
_entity.pdbx_description
1 polymer ?
#
loop_
_entity_poly.entity_id
_entity_poly.type
_entity_poly.pdbx_seq_one_letter_code
_entity_poly.pdbx_strand_id
1 'polypeptide(L)'
;MKQFFKSISIMFSIGMLMSFSSMLNAQDKLDLDKVLKPFPAATEELSRYVIELEPKQDESLYQVELIPGKVMSVDCNRHRLSGFIAEMDLEGWGYNYYEFTTEGEVASTMMACFGPKEDKFVTAETLMVRYNSKLPIVVYAPKGYEIKYRIWSAVEGDQTATQK
;
A
#
# COMPACT_ATOMS: atom_id res chain seq x y z
N MET A 1 -74.43 -19.18 1.13
CA MET A 1 -74.87 -20.21 0.17
C MET A 1 -74.15 -19.96 -1.15
N LYS A 2 -73.40 -20.97 -1.67
CA LYS A 2 -72.80 -21.10 -3.03
C LYS A 2 -71.69 -20.07 -3.39
N GLN A 3 -70.39 -20.37 -3.37
CA GLN A 3 -69.59 -21.27 -4.24
C GLN A 3 -69.85 -21.09 -5.75
N PHE A 4 -68.86 -20.61 -6.54
CA PHE A 4 -68.14 -21.37 -7.59
C PHE A 4 -67.32 -20.46 -8.58
N PHE A 5 -66.00 -20.74 -8.72
CA PHE A 5 -65.12 -20.80 -9.93
C PHE A 5 -65.12 -19.61 -10.95
N LYS A 6 -64.05 -19.17 -11.63
CA LYS A 6 -62.79 -19.78 -12.14
C LYS A 6 -61.86 -18.66 -12.69
N SER A 7 -60.56 -18.96 -12.81
CA SER A 7 -59.41 -18.15 -13.30
C SER A 7 -59.59 -17.31 -14.58
N ILE A 8 -58.84 -16.20 -14.66
CA ILE A 8 -58.15 -15.66 -15.86
C ILE A 8 -56.89 -14.91 -15.39
N SER A 9 -55.72 -15.36 -15.85
CA SER A 9 -54.45 -14.61 -15.80
C SER A 9 -54.47 -13.46 -16.81
N ILE A 10 -53.86 -12.31 -16.50
CA ILE A 10 -53.07 -11.47 -17.43
C ILE A 10 -52.16 -10.54 -16.61
N MET A 11 -50.87 -10.55 -16.93
CA MET A 11 -49.82 -9.67 -16.41
C MET A 11 -49.97 -8.23 -16.92
N PHE A 12 -49.55 -7.25 -16.11
CA PHE A 12 -48.94 -5.92 -16.40
C PHE A 12 -49.15 -5.07 -15.12
N SER A 13 -48.22 -4.33 -14.50
CA SER A 13 -47.00 -3.68 -14.99
C SER A 13 -46.18 -3.16 -13.81
N ILE A 14 -44.86 -3.32 -13.93
CA ILE A 14 -43.80 -2.33 -13.69
C ILE A 14 -43.55 -1.89 -12.24
N GLY A 15 -42.45 -2.43 -11.71
CA GLY A 15 -41.88 -2.10 -10.42
C GLY A 15 -41.22 -0.73 -10.35
N MET A 16 -41.31 -0.16 -9.16
CA MET A 16 -40.61 1.04 -8.71
C MET A 16 -39.12 0.71 -8.54
N LEU A 17 -38.32 0.97 -9.57
CA LEU A 17 -36.86 0.95 -9.50
C LEU A 17 -36.40 2.11 -8.59
N MET A 18 -36.12 1.81 -7.33
CA MET A 18 -35.31 2.70 -6.49
C MET A 18 -33.88 2.66 -6.99
N SER A 19 -33.50 3.68 -7.74
CA SER A 19 -32.11 3.96 -8.11
C SER A 19 -31.34 4.37 -6.86
N PHE A 20 -30.67 3.41 -6.22
CA PHE A 20 -29.58 3.70 -5.29
C PHE A 20 -28.39 4.20 -6.11
N SER A 21 -28.37 5.49 -6.43
CA SER A 21 -27.19 6.14 -7.00
C SER A 21 -26.12 6.20 -5.92
N SER A 22 -25.06 5.41 -6.11
CA SER A 22 -23.85 5.42 -5.29
C SER A 22 -23.16 6.79 -5.37
N MET A 23 -23.39 7.65 -4.38
CA MET A 23 -22.49 8.76 -4.07
C MET A 23 -21.41 8.23 -3.10
N LEU A 24 -20.24 7.88 -3.64
CA LEU A 24 -19.02 7.66 -2.85
C LEU A 24 -17.88 8.41 -3.53
N ASN A 25 -16.94 8.93 -2.71
CA ASN A 25 -15.66 9.58 -3.05
C ASN A 25 -15.54 11.11 -2.93
N ALA A 26 -16.40 11.81 -2.18
CA ALA A 26 -16.13 13.18 -1.73
C ALA A 26 -15.81 13.30 -0.23
N GLN A 27 -16.28 12.34 0.58
CA GLN A 27 -16.07 12.35 2.03
C GLN A 27 -14.62 11.97 2.42
N ASP A 28 -14.04 10.95 1.77
CA ASP A 28 -12.73 10.39 2.16
C ASP A 28 -11.55 11.35 1.93
N LYS A 29 -11.57 12.13 0.83
CA LYS A 29 -10.51 13.12 0.56
C LYS A 29 -10.40 14.18 1.65
N LEU A 30 -11.55 14.61 2.20
CA LEU A 30 -11.60 15.67 3.20
C LEU A 30 -11.08 15.21 4.57
N ASP A 31 -11.05 13.91 4.82
CA ASP A 31 -10.57 13.32 6.08
C ASP A 31 -9.08 12.97 6.02
N LEU A 32 -8.56 12.48 4.89
CA LEU A 32 -7.13 12.24 4.73
C LEU A 32 -6.31 13.53 4.88
N ASP A 33 -6.77 14.64 4.29
CA ASP A 33 -6.09 15.94 4.41
C ASP A 33 -5.96 16.40 5.86
N LYS A 34 -6.96 16.12 6.71
CA LYS A 34 -6.90 16.44 8.15
C LYS A 34 -5.90 15.58 8.88
N VAL A 35 -5.85 14.28 8.56
CA VAL A 35 -4.89 13.33 9.15
C VAL A 35 -3.46 13.67 8.74
N LEU A 36 -3.26 14.21 7.54
CA LEU A 36 -1.94 14.60 7.02
C LEU A 36 -1.46 15.98 7.50
N LYS A 37 -2.32 16.84 8.07
CA LYS A 37 -1.94 18.17 8.57
C LYS A 37 -0.74 18.18 9.55
N PRO A 38 -0.64 17.23 10.49
CA PRO A 38 0.48 17.15 11.42
C PRO A 38 1.80 16.79 10.74
N PHE A 39 1.76 16.04 9.64
CA PHE A 39 2.95 15.56 8.96
C PHE A 39 3.62 16.69 8.17
N PRO A 40 4.96 16.79 8.21
CA PRO A 40 5.68 17.80 7.43
C PRO A 40 5.25 17.83 5.96
N ALA A 41 5.12 19.01 5.37
CA ALA A 41 4.96 19.09 3.93
C ALA A 41 6.24 18.57 3.24
N ALA A 42 6.11 17.88 2.10
CA ALA A 42 7.28 17.51 1.31
C ALA A 42 8.00 18.79 0.85
N THR A 43 9.32 18.81 1.01
CA THR A 43 10.17 19.87 0.45
C THR A 43 10.27 19.73 -1.07
N GLU A 44 10.91 20.69 -1.74
CA GLU A 44 11.12 20.61 -3.18
C GLU A 44 12.02 19.43 -3.61
N GLU A 45 12.74 18.80 -2.68
CA GLU A 45 13.66 17.69 -2.95
C GLU A 45 13.03 16.33 -2.67
N LEU A 46 11.94 16.30 -1.88
CA LEU A 46 11.28 15.09 -1.43
C LEU A 46 9.90 14.92 -2.10
N SER A 47 9.43 13.69 -2.14
CA SER A 47 8.07 13.30 -2.47
C SER A 47 7.46 12.59 -1.27
N ARG A 48 6.22 12.93 -0.92
CA ARG A 48 5.47 12.29 0.17
C ARG A 48 4.54 11.23 -0.40
N TYR A 49 4.76 9.99 0.01
CA TYR A 49 3.95 8.82 -0.29
C TYR A 49 3.06 8.53 0.92
N VAL A 50 1.80 8.18 0.66
CA VAL A 50 0.80 7.88 1.69
C VAL A 50 0.17 6.55 1.35
N ILE A 51 0.20 5.61 2.30
CA ILE A 51 -0.39 4.28 2.17
C ILE A 51 -1.54 4.18 3.17
N GLU A 52 -2.76 4.08 2.65
CA GLU A 52 -3.96 3.78 3.42
C GLU A 52 -4.19 2.26 3.42
N LEU A 53 -4.46 1.70 4.60
CA LEU A 53 -4.64 0.27 4.78
C LEU A 53 -6.11 -0.03 5.09
N GLU A 54 -6.63 -1.08 4.46
CA GLU A 54 -7.98 -1.56 4.73
C GLU A 54 -8.07 -2.21 6.12
N PRO A 55 -9.12 -1.93 6.92
CA PRO A 55 -9.30 -2.59 8.21
C PRO A 55 -9.39 -4.11 8.09
N LYS A 56 -8.71 -4.82 9.00
CA LYS A 56 -8.79 -6.29 9.13
C LYS A 56 -9.33 -6.67 10.50
N GLN A 57 -9.88 -7.88 10.60
CA GLN A 57 -10.42 -8.40 11.86
C GLN A 57 -9.31 -8.58 12.92
N ASP A 58 -8.18 -9.15 12.52
CA ASP A 58 -6.98 -9.26 13.34
C ASP A 58 -5.78 -8.75 12.55
N GLU A 59 -5.39 -7.51 12.82
CA GLU A 59 -4.25 -6.86 12.17
C GLU A 59 -2.90 -7.37 12.68
N SER A 60 -2.85 -8.07 13.82
CA SER A 60 -1.59 -8.60 14.37
C SER A 60 -0.98 -9.70 13.49
N LEU A 61 -1.82 -10.34 12.66
CA LEU A 61 -1.42 -11.33 11.67
C LEU A 61 -0.84 -10.70 10.40
N TYR A 62 -0.78 -9.38 10.27
CA TYR A 62 -0.34 -8.70 9.07
C TYR A 62 0.83 -7.76 9.32
N GLN A 63 1.67 -7.60 8.30
CA GLN A 63 2.71 -6.59 8.24
C GLN A 63 2.77 -5.94 6.86
N VAL A 64 3.37 -4.77 6.79
CA VAL A 64 3.60 -4.04 5.54
C VAL A 64 5.10 -4.00 5.29
N GLU A 65 5.54 -4.46 4.13
CA GLU A 65 6.90 -4.30 3.64
C GLU A 65 6.96 -3.02 2.80
N LEU A 66 7.76 -2.05 3.22
CA LEU A 66 8.10 -0.87 2.44
C LEU A 66 9.29 -1.20 1.54
N ILE A 67 9.12 -0.99 0.24
CA ILE A 67 10.06 -1.40 -0.81
C ILE A 67 10.49 -0.13 -1.57
N PRO A 68 11.52 0.58 -1.10
CA PRO A 68 12.05 1.74 -1.78
C PRO A 68 12.87 1.30 -3.00
N GLY A 69 12.84 2.10 -4.06
CA GLY A 69 13.63 1.81 -5.24
C GLY A 69 13.47 2.83 -6.34
N LYS A 70 14.02 2.51 -7.51
CA LYS A 70 13.95 3.33 -8.70
C LYS A 70 13.89 2.47 -9.95
N VAL A 71 13.09 2.87 -10.93
CA VAL A 71 13.15 2.26 -12.26
C VAL A 71 14.44 2.72 -12.95
N MET A 72 15.29 1.76 -13.32
CA MET A 72 16.58 2.00 -13.96
C MET A 72 16.75 1.05 -15.14
N SER A 73 17.38 1.54 -16.21
CA SER A 73 17.76 0.71 -17.36
C SER A 73 19.02 -0.10 -17.02
N VAL A 74 18.83 -1.40 -16.77
CA VAL A 74 19.86 -2.31 -16.21
C VAL A 74 20.07 -3.52 -17.11
N ASP A 75 21.25 -4.15 -16.98
CA ASP A 75 21.58 -5.37 -17.71
C ASP A 75 21.08 -6.64 -16.99
N CYS A 76 21.65 -7.80 -17.35
CA CYS A 76 21.29 -9.10 -16.79
C CYS A 76 21.78 -9.33 -15.35
N ASN A 77 22.65 -8.48 -14.82
CA ASN A 77 23.17 -8.61 -13.48
C ASN A 77 22.10 -8.33 -12.42
N ARG A 78 22.33 -8.83 -11.20
CA ARG A 78 21.50 -8.49 -10.05
C ARG A 78 21.95 -7.16 -9.50
N HIS A 79 21.07 -6.17 -9.54
CA HIS A 79 21.35 -4.81 -9.08
C HIS A 79 20.66 -4.57 -7.74
N ARG A 80 21.33 -3.85 -6.83
CA ARG A 80 20.76 -3.43 -5.55
C ARG A 80 21.11 -1.97 -5.31
N LEU A 81 20.10 -1.16 -5.04
CA LEU A 81 20.26 0.26 -4.71
C LEU A 81 20.77 0.37 -3.27
N SER A 82 21.76 1.23 -3.04
CA SER A 82 22.21 1.59 -1.70
C SER A 82 21.24 2.59 -1.08
N GLY A 83 20.87 2.39 0.17
CA GLY A 83 19.93 3.26 0.88
C GLY A 83 19.06 2.48 1.85
N PHE A 84 18.46 3.20 2.80
CA PHE A 84 17.67 2.63 3.90
C PHE A 84 16.47 3.52 4.22
N ILE A 85 15.48 2.95 4.90
CA ILE A 85 14.35 3.69 5.45
C ILE A 85 14.59 3.91 6.94
N ALA A 86 14.57 5.16 7.38
CA ALA A 86 14.59 5.55 8.79
C ALA A 86 13.16 5.73 9.30
N GLU A 87 12.90 5.28 10.53
CA GLU A 87 11.70 5.62 11.28
C GLU A 87 11.92 6.92 12.04
N MET A 88 10.98 7.86 11.88
CA MET A 88 11.05 9.21 12.40
C MET A 88 9.84 9.45 13.31
N ASP A 89 10.08 10.03 14.49
CA ASP A 89 9.00 10.39 15.41
C ASP A 89 8.30 11.68 14.94
N LEU A 90 6.96 11.68 15.01
CA LEU A 90 6.16 12.87 14.78
C LEU A 90 5.92 13.57 16.13
N GLU A 91 6.80 14.50 16.46
CA GLU A 91 6.83 15.18 17.76
C GLU A 91 5.45 15.69 18.19
N GLY A 92 5.03 15.28 19.40
CA GLY A 92 3.78 15.71 20.01
C GLY A 92 2.54 14.92 19.57
N TRP A 93 2.66 13.97 18.65
CA TRP A 93 1.55 13.13 18.18
C TRP A 93 1.66 11.66 18.61
N GLY A 94 2.88 11.18 18.90
CA GLY A 94 3.12 9.80 19.32
C GLY A 94 2.94 8.78 18.21
N TYR A 95 3.09 9.22 16.95
CA TYR A 95 3.07 8.39 15.75
C TYR A 95 4.35 8.60 14.97
N ASN A 96 4.71 7.62 14.14
CA ASN A 96 5.92 7.70 13.34
C ASN A 96 5.60 7.95 11.86
N TYR A 97 6.57 8.49 11.15
CA TYR A 97 6.63 8.49 9.69
C TYR A 97 7.98 7.91 9.27
N TYR A 98 8.17 7.74 7.96
CA TYR A 98 9.37 7.11 7.44
C TYR A 98 10.06 8.00 6.41
N GLU A 99 11.38 7.96 6.37
CA GLU A 99 12.18 8.68 5.37
C GLU A 99 13.17 7.72 4.71
N PHE A 100 13.11 7.63 3.38
CA PHE A 100 14.05 6.86 2.59
C PHE A 100 15.25 7.73 2.21
N THR A 101 16.45 7.28 2.58
CA THR A 101 17.70 7.99 2.30
C THR A 101 18.57 7.18 1.35
N THR A 102 19.08 7.82 0.30
CA THR A 102 19.96 7.20 -0.70
C THR A 102 20.80 8.26 -1.42
N GLU A 103 22.03 7.91 -1.78
CA GLU A 103 22.89 8.69 -2.68
C GLU A 103 22.80 8.22 -4.14
N GLY A 104 21.99 7.19 -4.42
CA GLY A 104 21.78 6.64 -5.76
C GLY A 104 22.83 5.62 -6.22
N GLU A 105 23.76 5.24 -5.35
CA GLU A 105 24.76 4.20 -5.65
C GLU A 105 24.10 2.83 -5.83
N VAL A 106 24.55 2.06 -6.82
CA VAL A 106 24.00 0.74 -7.14
C VAL A 106 25.10 -0.30 -7.16
N ALA A 107 24.97 -1.33 -6.32
CA ALA A 107 25.81 -2.52 -6.37
C ALA A 107 25.27 -3.50 -7.43
N SER A 108 26.16 -4.21 -8.12
CA SER A 108 25.79 -5.18 -9.15
C SER A 108 26.72 -6.40 -9.15
N THR A 109 26.21 -7.54 -9.60
CA THR A 109 27.05 -8.72 -9.91
C THR A 109 27.91 -8.46 -11.16
N MET A 110 28.90 -9.33 -11.43
CA MET A 110 29.85 -9.17 -12.55
C MET A 110 29.73 -10.30 -13.60
N MET A 111 28.51 -10.68 -13.98
CA MET A 111 28.26 -11.64 -15.07
C MET A 111 28.40 -10.96 -16.43
N ALA A 112 28.84 -11.71 -17.44
CA ALA A 112 28.83 -11.24 -18.83
C ALA A 112 27.39 -11.20 -19.37
N CYS A 113 26.94 -10.02 -19.80
CA CYS A 113 25.62 -9.81 -20.38
C CYS A 113 25.70 -9.53 -21.88
N PHE A 114 24.96 -10.32 -22.68
CA PHE A 114 24.92 -10.20 -24.15
C PHE A 114 23.58 -9.68 -24.68
N GLY A 115 22.58 -9.52 -23.81
CA GLY A 115 21.26 -8.95 -24.15
C GLY A 115 21.21 -7.43 -23.98
N PRO A 116 20.16 -6.78 -24.51
CA PRO A 116 19.93 -5.35 -24.27
C PRO A 116 19.61 -5.07 -22.80
N LYS A 117 19.77 -3.80 -22.39
CA LYS A 117 19.29 -3.34 -21.09
C LYS A 117 17.77 -3.25 -21.08
N GLU A 118 17.19 -3.45 -19.90
CA GLU A 118 15.76 -3.42 -19.64
C GLU A 118 15.48 -2.51 -18.45
N ASP A 119 14.33 -1.83 -18.47
CA ASP A 119 13.90 -1.02 -17.34
C ASP A 119 13.38 -1.93 -16.22
N LYS A 120 14.09 -1.94 -15.09
CA LYS A 120 13.73 -2.73 -13.90
C LYS A 120 13.68 -1.84 -12.68
N PHE A 121 12.80 -2.20 -11.76
CA PHE A 121 12.74 -1.57 -10.44
C PHE A 121 13.88 -2.10 -9.57
N VAL A 122 14.94 -1.31 -9.41
CA VAL A 122 16.08 -1.62 -8.57
C VAL A 122 15.76 -1.20 -7.15
N THR A 123 15.67 -2.17 -6.25
CA THR A 123 15.25 -1.98 -4.86
C THR A 123 16.43 -1.67 -3.96
N ALA A 124 16.21 -0.85 -2.93
CA ALA A 124 17.12 -0.71 -1.80
C ALA A 124 16.77 -1.67 -0.67
N GLU A 125 17.31 -1.44 0.52
CA GLU A 125 16.89 -2.18 1.72
C GLU A 125 15.41 -1.92 2.03
N THR A 126 14.67 -3.00 2.26
CA THR A 126 13.25 -2.96 2.58
C THR A 126 13.03 -2.89 4.09
N LEU A 127 11.95 -2.24 4.52
CA LEU A 127 11.60 -2.17 5.93
C LEU A 127 10.24 -2.82 6.19
N MET A 128 10.19 -3.76 7.13
CA MET A 128 8.94 -4.34 7.62
C MET A 128 8.36 -3.45 8.72
N VAL A 129 7.13 -2.99 8.54
CA VAL A 129 6.39 -2.16 9.51
C VAL A 129 5.08 -2.83 9.89
N ARG A 130 4.56 -2.46 11.06
CA ARG A 130 3.32 -3.02 11.58
C ARG A 130 2.12 -2.62 10.72
N TYR A 131 1.18 -3.55 10.53
CA TYR A 131 -0.12 -3.23 9.94
C TYR A 131 -1.02 -2.51 10.98
N ASN A 132 -1.53 -1.34 10.62
CA ASN A 132 -2.48 -0.57 11.42
C ASN A 132 -3.37 0.27 10.49
N SER A 133 -4.63 -0.12 10.27
CA SER A 133 -5.54 0.61 9.37
C SER A 133 -6.03 1.95 9.92
N LYS A 134 -5.84 2.22 11.21
CA LYS A 134 -6.34 3.45 11.85
C LYS A 134 -5.54 4.68 11.48
N LEU A 135 -4.32 4.50 10.95
CA LEU A 135 -3.41 5.58 10.59
C LEU A 135 -2.76 5.27 9.24
N PRO A 136 -2.60 6.25 8.36
CA PRO A 136 -1.86 6.05 7.13
C PRO A 136 -0.36 5.89 7.44
N ILE A 137 0.32 5.08 6.64
CA ILE A 137 1.79 5.05 6.63
C ILE A 137 2.28 6.15 5.71
N VAL A 138 3.07 7.08 6.25
CA VAL A 138 3.63 8.22 5.49
C VAL A 138 5.12 7.98 5.28
N VAL A 139 5.56 8.02 4.02
CA VAL A 139 6.96 7.80 3.64
C VAL A 139 7.44 8.97 2.76
N TYR A 140 8.55 9.58 3.11
CA TYR A 140 9.23 10.57 2.27
C TYR A 140 10.37 9.91 1.52
N ALA A 141 10.53 10.24 0.24
CA ALA A 141 11.65 9.78 -0.56
C ALA A 141 12.17 10.90 -1.47
N PRO A 142 13.47 10.92 -1.81
CA PRO A 142 14.01 11.86 -2.78
C PRO A 142 13.26 11.76 -4.11
N LYS A 143 13.09 12.89 -4.80
CA LYS A 143 12.43 12.92 -6.11
C LYS A 143 13.08 11.95 -7.10
N GLY A 144 12.25 11.26 -7.87
CA GLY A 144 12.69 10.27 -8.85
C GLY A 144 13.00 8.88 -8.29
N TYR A 145 12.78 8.67 -6.98
CA TYR A 145 12.66 7.35 -6.37
C TYR A 145 11.19 7.07 -6.09
N GLU A 146 10.82 5.80 -5.94
CA GLU A 146 9.46 5.37 -5.64
C GLU A 146 9.44 4.49 -4.39
N ILE A 147 8.31 4.52 -3.69
CA ILE A 147 8.00 3.60 -2.60
C ILE A 147 6.92 2.65 -3.09
N LYS A 148 7.28 1.37 -3.26
CA LYS A 148 6.31 0.29 -3.41
C LYS A 148 6.05 -0.33 -2.04
N TYR A 149 4.97 -1.08 -1.92
CA TYR A 149 4.70 -1.84 -0.70
C TYR A 149 4.08 -3.19 -1.01
N ARG A 150 4.21 -4.10 -0.05
CA ARG A 150 3.57 -5.41 -0.06
C ARG A 150 2.99 -5.70 1.32
N ILE A 151 1.82 -6.34 1.36
CA ILE A 151 1.22 -6.81 2.61
C ILE A 151 1.60 -8.28 2.79
N TRP A 152 2.13 -8.60 3.96
CA TRP A 152 2.43 -9.95 4.41
C TRP A 152 1.38 -10.39 5.42
N SER A 153 1.07 -11.68 5.43
CA SER A 153 0.15 -12.29 6.39
C SER A 153 0.79 -13.54 7.00
N ALA A 154 0.67 -13.69 8.32
CA ALA A 154 1.05 -14.90 9.03
C ALA A 154 0.04 -16.02 8.72
N VAL A 155 0.56 -17.25 8.69
CA VAL A 155 -0.28 -18.45 8.76
C VAL A 155 -0.62 -18.68 10.23
N GLU A 156 -1.81 -19.21 10.50
CA GLU A 156 -2.27 -19.46 11.86
C GLU A 156 -1.41 -20.51 12.57
N GLY A 157 -1.03 -20.20 13.82
CA GLY A 157 -0.32 -21.11 14.72
C GLY A 157 1.20 -20.92 14.74
N ASP A 158 1.76 -21.02 15.95
CA ASP A 158 3.21 -20.96 16.16
C ASP A 158 3.83 -22.37 16.07
N GLN A 159 5.06 -22.43 15.57
CA GLN A 159 5.85 -23.67 15.56
C GLN A 159 6.98 -23.60 16.59
N THR A 160 7.16 -24.67 17.36
CA THR A 160 8.27 -24.78 18.31
C THR A 160 9.52 -25.31 17.61
N ALA A 161 10.64 -24.60 17.72
CA ALA A 161 11.93 -25.04 17.19
C ALA A 161 12.46 -26.29 17.94
N THR A 162 13.18 -27.16 17.23
CA THR A 162 13.85 -28.31 17.84
C THR A 162 15.23 -27.91 18.38
N GLN A 163 15.46 -28.12 19.68
CA GLN A 163 16.80 -28.00 20.27
C GLN A 163 17.66 -29.22 19.89
N LYS A 164 18.91 -28.99 19.46
CA LYS A 164 19.89 -30.04 19.13
C LYS A 164 21.20 -29.79 19.86
#